data_AF-A0A412VFK6-F1
#
_entry.id   AF-A0A412VFK6-F1
#
_cell.length_a   1.000
_cell.length_b   1.000
_cell.length_c   1.000
_cell.angle_alpha   90.00
_cell.angle_beta   90.00
_cell.angle_gamma   90.00
#
_symmetry.space_group_name_H-M   'P 1'
#
loop_
_entity.id
_entity.type
_entity.pdbx_description
1 polymer ?
#
loop_
_entity_poly.entity_id
_entity_poly.type
_entity_poly.pdbx_seq_one_letter_code
_entity_poly.pdbx_strand_id
1 'polypeptide(L)'
;LSIILIPPTGYIGITNNFFFGSIGAAYRNVRLPGRAYMNRTVSELSGKDISFLLYIQIGWLGNSNRIKLSGCDDGVLVDNNAERINGGNGWLDMAQGDSLVLRYCNGHYYTVRYGT
;
A
#
# COMPACT_ATOMS: atom_id res chain seq x y z
N LEU A 1 -18.03 -9.46 10.07
CA LEU A 1 -18.12 -9.41 11.54
C LEU A 1 -16.74 -9.78 12.08
N SER A 2 -15.86 -8.92 12.58
CA SER A 2 -15.71 -7.46 12.67
C SER A 2 -14.16 -7.26 12.73
N ILE A 3 -13.51 -6.15 12.37
CA ILE A 3 -13.50 -4.85 13.03
C ILE A 3 -12.57 -3.97 12.17
N ILE A 4 -13.02 -2.77 11.76
CA ILE A 4 -12.12 -1.68 11.38
C ILE A 4 -11.81 -0.93 12.68
N LEU A 5 -10.58 -1.03 13.18
CA LEU A 5 -10.07 -0.10 14.18
C LEU A 5 -9.47 1.07 13.40
N ILE A 6 -10.15 2.22 13.42
CA ILE A 6 -9.47 3.50 13.27
C ILE A 6 -9.08 3.87 14.70
N PRO A 7 -7.81 3.72 15.13
CA PRO A 7 -7.43 4.21 16.44
C PRO A 7 -7.43 5.74 16.41
N PRO A 8 -8.21 6.40 17.28
CA PRO A 8 -7.93 7.78 17.63
C PRO A 8 -6.68 7.75 18.51
N THR A 9 -5.65 8.50 18.14
CA THR A 9 -4.33 8.58 18.80
C THR A 9 -3.41 7.38 18.56
N GLY A 10 -2.15 7.71 18.23
CA GLY A 10 -1.24 6.89 17.45
C GLY A 10 -0.78 5.60 18.11
N TYR A 11 -0.59 4.58 17.27
CA TYR A 11 0.66 3.82 17.10
C TYR A 11 0.55 3.09 15.75
N ILE A 12 1.51 3.27 14.84
CA ILE A 12 1.71 2.30 13.74
C ILE A 12 2.45 1.11 14.34
N GLY A 13 1.70 0.13 14.82
CA GLY A 13 2.19 -1.22 14.99
C GLY A 13 1.96 -2.01 13.71
N ILE A 14 3.02 -2.58 13.14
CA ILE A 14 3.07 -3.99 12.69
C ILE A 14 1.87 -4.44 11.82
N THR A 15 2.06 -4.45 10.49
CA THR A 15 1.16 -5.09 9.51
C THR A 15 -0.22 -4.43 9.32
N ASN A 16 -0.34 -3.55 8.33
CA ASN A 16 -1.64 -2.98 7.94
C ASN A 16 -2.31 -3.81 6.85
N ASN A 17 -3.56 -4.22 7.06
CA ASN A 17 -4.40 -4.90 6.08
C ASN A 17 -5.46 -3.94 5.52
N PHE A 18 -5.50 -3.76 4.20
CA PHE A 18 -6.50 -2.99 3.49
C PHE A 18 -7.33 -3.91 2.60
N PHE A 19 -8.63 -3.96 2.85
CA PHE A 19 -9.57 -4.78 2.10
C PHE A 19 -10.57 -3.92 1.34
N PHE A 20 -10.59 -4.08 0.01
CA PHE A 20 -11.59 -3.47 -0.87
C PHE A 20 -12.74 -4.45 -1.07
N GLY A 21 -13.80 -4.30 -0.28
CA GLY A 21 -15.06 -5.04 -0.46
C GLY A 21 -15.96 -4.47 -1.57
N SER A 22 -15.71 -3.22 -1.98
CA SER A 22 -16.35 -2.58 -3.12
C SER A 22 -15.46 -1.46 -3.67
N ILE A 23 -15.63 -1.10 -4.94
CA ILE A 23 -14.97 0.04 -5.59
C ILE A 23 -16.05 0.86 -6.29
N GLY A 24 -16.27 2.10 -5.85
CA GLY A 24 -17.36 2.95 -6.36
C GLY A 24 -17.15 3.55 -7.75
N ALA A 25 -16.08 3.18 -8.46
CA ALA A 25 -15.77 3.67 -9.80
C ALA A 25 -15.13 2.56 -10.64
N ALA A 26 -15.30 2.61 -11.96
CA ALA A 26 -14.68 1.65 -12.88
C ALA A 26 -13.16 1.59 -12.74
N TYR A 27 -12.53 2.75 -12.52
CA TYR A 27 -11.10 2.86 -12.31
C TYR A 27 -10.79 3.92 -11.25
N ARG A 28 -10.16 3.50 -10.14
CA ARG A 28 -9.83 4.41 -9.03
C ARG A 28 -8.34 4.42 -8.75
N ASN A 29 -7.73 5.60 -8.71
CA ASN A 29 -6.36 5.73 -8.23
C ASN A 29 -6.32 5.70 -6.69
N VAL A 30 -5.45 4.86 -6.16
CA VAL A 30 -5.12 4.74 -4.73
C VAL A 30 -3.63 4.99 -4.61
N ARG A 31 -3.25 6.06 -3.90
CA ARG A 31 -1.85 6.44 -3.72
C ARG A 31 -1.31 5.90 -2.40
N LEU A 32 -0.14 5.25 -2.45
CA LEU A 32 0.62 4.83 -1.28
C LEU A 32 1.15 6.07 -0.52
N PRO A 33 1.17 6.04 0.82
CA PRO A 33 1.65 7.17 1.59
C PRO A 33 3.17 7.28 1.51
N GLY A 34 3.64 8.51 1.35
CA GLY A 34 5.07 8.82 1.43
C GLY A 34 5.57 8.99 2.86
N ARG A 35 6.89 8.98 3.03
CA ARG A 35 7.59 9.22 4.30
C ARG A 35 7.14 10.52 4.98
N ALA A 36 7.02 11.62 4.24
CA ALA A 36 6.62 12.92 4.77
C ALA A 36 5.18 12.90 5.31
N TYR A 37 4.27 12.19 4.64
CA TYR A 37 2.91 12.00 5.12
C TYR A 37 2.88 11.14 6.38
N MET A 38 3.67 10.06 6.42
CA MET A 38 3.78 9.20 7.60
C MET A 38 4.33 9.95 8.81
N ASN A 39 5.41 10.71 8.64
CA ASN A 39 6.02 11.51 9.73
C ASN A 39 5.06 12.60 10.25
N ARG A 40 4.19 13.16 9.40
CA ARG A 40 3.18 14.13 9.82
C ARG A 40 2.05 13.47 10.61
N THR A 41 1.65 12.28 10.20
CA THR A 41 0.54 11.53 10.80
C THR A 41 0.98 10.86 12.11
N VAL A 42 2.23 10.40 12.19
CA VAL A 42 2.82 9.70 13.33
C VAL A 42 4.20 10.30 13.59
N SER A 43 4.23 11.33 14.43
CA SER A 43 5.42 12.14 14.69
C SER A 43 6.57 11.33 15.29
N GLU A 44 6.26 10.24 15.99
CA GLU A 44 7.23 9.33 16.61
C GLU A 44 8.07 8.55 15.60
N LEU A 45 7.69 8.55 14.31
CA LEU A 45 8.46 7.93 13.23
C LEU A 45 9.54 8.85 12.64
N SER A 46 9.49 10.15 12.96
CA SER A 46 10.45 11.13 12.46
C SER A 46 11.87 10.76 12.89
N GLY A 47 12.80 10.74 11.93
CA GLY A 47 14.21 10.38 12.17
C GLY A 47 14.48 8.90 12.46
N LYS A 48 13.47 8.02 12.45
CA LYS A 48 13.64 6.57 12.68
C LYS A 48 13.70 5.77 11.39
N ASP A 49 14.48 4.69 11.40
CA ASP A 49 14.35 3.66 10.37
C ASP A 49 13.05 2.89 10.58
N ILE A 50 12.21 2.83 9.56
CA ILE A 50 10.92 2.14 9.63
C ILE A 50 10.85 1.06 8.56
N SER A 51 10.32 -0.10 8.93
CA SER A 51 9.90 -1.12 8.00
C SER A 51 8.63 -1.80 8.49
N PHE A 52 7.70 -2.05 7.56
CA PHE A 52 6.45 -2.72 7.86
C PHE A 52 5.93 -3.45 6.61
N LEU A 53 5.08 -4.44 6.84
CA LEU A 53 4.31 -5.08 5.78
C LEU A 53 2.95 -4.39 5.60
N LEU A 54 2.51 -4.31 4.35
CA LEU A 54 1.23 -3.76 3.93
C LEU A 54 0.55 -4.80 3.04
N TYR A 55 -0.63 -5.23 3.45
CA TYR A 55 -1.43 -6.21 2.74
C TYR A 55 -2.61 -5.49 2.12
N ILE A 56 -2.82 -5.69 0.82
CA ILE A 56 -3.92 -5.09 0.08
C ILE A 56 -4.66 -6.23 -0.61
N GLN A 57 -5.97 -6.30 -0.42
CA GLN A 57 -6.81 -7.37 -0.96
C GLN A 57 -8.06 -6.77 -1.57
N ILE A 58 -8.50 -7.34 -2.69
CA ILE A 58 -9.76 -6.99 -3.33
C ILE A 58 -10.67 -8.21 -3.29
N GLY A 59 -11.81 -8.08 -2.64
CA GLY A 59 -12.82 -9.13 -2.58
C GLY A 59 -13.52 -9.35 -3.91
N TRP A 60 -14.54 -10.21 -3.92
CA TRP A 60 -15.49 -10.31 -5.03
C TRP A 60 -16.31 -9.02 -5.13
N LEU A 61 -16.26 -8.33 -6.27
CA LEU A 61 -16.91 -7.06 -6.56
C LEU A 61 -18.22 -7.22 -7.37
N GLY A 62 -18.35 -8.32 -8.13
CA GLY A 62 -19.46 -8.56 -9.05
C GLY A 62 -19.44 -7.65 -10.30
N ASN A 63 -18.31 -7.02 -10.60
CA ASN A 63 -18.12 -6.12 -11.73
C ASN A 63 -16.63 -6.06 -12.14
N SER A 64 -16.30 -5.26 -13.16
CA SER A 64 -14.94 -5.09 -13.68
C SER A 64 -14.18 -3.90 -13.09
N ASN A 65 -14.63 -3.37 -11.95
CA ASN A 65 -13.98 -2.25 -11.30
C ASN A 65 -12.60 -2.68 -10.77
N ARG A 66 -11.66 -1.75 -10.81
CA ARG A 66 -10.27 -2.00 -10.40
C ARG A 66 -9.65 -0.74 -9.81
N ILE A 67 -8.58 -0.91 -9.05
CA ILE A 67 -7.76 0.21 -8.58
C ILE A 67 -6.44 0.25 -9.34
N LYS A 68 -5.92 1.46 -9.51
CA LYS A 68 -4.51 1.72 -9.74
C LYS A 68 -3.85 2.01 -8.41
N LEU A 69 -2.99 1.11 -7.93
CA LEU A 69 -2.14 1.40 -6.79
C LEU A 69 -0.89 2.13 -7.30
N SER A 70 -0.62 3.34 -6.81
CA SER A 70 0.51 4.15 -7.25
C SER A 70 1.39 4.61 -6.09
N GLY A 71 2.71 4.62 -6.30
CA GLY A 71 3.66 5.23 -5.39
C GLY A 71 3.64 6.76 -5.46
N CYS A 72 4.51 7.38 -4.66
CA CYS A 72 4.79 8.82 -4.65
C CYS A 72 6.30 9.09 -4.57
N ASP A 73 6.68 10.37 -4.56
CA ASP A 73 8.08 10.80 -4.66
C ASP A 73 8.97 10.24 -3.53
N ASP A 74 8.39 10.07 -2.34
CA ASP A 74 9.03 9.55 -1.12
C ASP A 74 8.33 8.28 -0.58
N GLY A 75 7.77 7.50 -1.50
CA GLY A 75 7.02 6.27 -1.26
C GLY A 75 6.87 5.49 -2.56
N VAL A 76 8.00 5.24 -3.23
CA VAL A 76 8.04 4.67 -4.59
C VAL A 76 7.69 3.19 -4.56
N LEU A 77 6.88 2.72 -5.51
CA LEU A 77 6.57 1.30 -5.66
C LEU A 77 7.60 0.64 -6.60
N VAL A 78 8.30 -0.37 -6.09
CA VAL A 78 9.38 -1.05 -6.79
C VAL A 78 9.22 -2.58 -6.73
N ASP A 79 9.84 -3.26 -7.69
CA ASP A 79 10.03 -4.70 -7.63
C ASP A 79 11.19 -5.07 -6.67
N ASN A 80 11.54 -6.36 -6.62
CA ASN A 80 12.61 -6.86 -5.75
C ASN A 80 14.03 -6.49 -6.23
N ASN A 81 14.17 -5.89 -7.41
CA ASN A 81 15.43 -5.36 -7.93
C ASN A 81 15.54 -3.84 -7.71
N ALA A 82 14.62 -3.26 -6.93
CA ALA A 82 14.49 -1.81 -6.72
C ALA A 82 14.13 -1.01 -7.99
N GLU A 83 13.61 -1.69 -9.03
CA GLU A 83 13.16 -1.05 -10.25
C GLU A 83 11.70 -0.60 -10.14
N ARG A 84 11.39 0.58 -10.69
CA ARG A 84 10.05 1.18 -10.58
C ARG A 84 9.05 0.41 -11.44
N ILE A 85 8.03 -0.18 -10.80
CA ILE A 85 7.02 -0.98 -11.52
C ILE A 85 6.23 -0.09 -12.47
N ASN A 86 6.21 -0.44 -13.77
CA ASN A 86 5.48 0.31 -14.80
C ASN A 86 5.85 1.82 -14.90
N GLY A 87 7.04 2.21 -14.45
CA GLY A 87 7.56 3.59 -14.56
C GLY A 87 6.94 4.62 -13.60
N GLY A 88 7.26 5.90 -13.80
CA GLY A 88 6.82 6.98 -12.90
C GLY A 88 7.36 6.78 -11.48
N ASN A 89 6.52 6.89 -10.45
CA ASN A 89 6.87 6.51 -9.06
C ASN A 89 6.46 5.06 -8.73
N GLY A 90 6.29 4.23 -9.74
CA GLY A 90 5.79 2.88 -9.59
C GLY A 90 4.26 2.83 -9.54
N TRP A 91 3.65 1.90 -10.28
CA TRP A 91 2.23 1.62 -10.17
C TRP A 91 1.88 0.23 -10.67
N LEU A 92 0.75 -0.31 -10.20
CA LEU A 92 0.15 -1.53 -10.73
C LEU A 92 -1.38 -1.43 -10.64
N ASP A 93 -2.07 -2.20 -11.47
CA ASP A 93 -3.50 -2.38 -11.34
C ASP A 93 -3.81 -3.58 -10.44
N MET A 94 -4.87 -3.46 -9.64
CA MET A 94 -5.45 -4.58 -8.89
C MET A 94 -6.95 -4.64 -9.18
N ALA A 95 -7.44 -5.82 -9.51
CA ALA A 95 -8.83 -6.11 -9.78
C ALA A 95 -9.40 -7.12 -8.76
N GLN A 96 -10.66 -7.47 -8.94
CA GLN A 96 -11.38 -8.43 -8.13
C GLN A 96 -10.58 -9.73 -7.89
N GLY A 97 -10.43 -10.12 -6.62
CA GLY A 97 -9.72 -11.34 -6.22
C GLY A 97 -8.22 -11.16 -5.99
N ASP A 98 -7.62 -10.03 -6.39
CA ASP A 98 -6.20 -9.81 -6.24
C ASP A 98 -5.79 -9.63 -4.76
N SER A 99 -4.61 -10.15 -4.43
CA SER A 99 -3.94 -9.93 -3.14
C SER A 99 -2.51 -9.49 -3.40
N LEU A 100 -2.07 -8.48 -2.66
CA LEU A 100 -0.73 -7.89 -2.76
C LEU A 100 -0.15 -7.71 -1.38
N VAL A 101 1.10 -8.13 -1.21
CA VAL A 101 1.91 -7.86 -0.01
C VAL A 101 3.05 -6.96 -0.42
N LEU A 102 3.18 -5.82 0.26
CA LEU A 102 4.26 -4.86 0.09
C LEU A 102 5.07 -4.77 1.38
N ARG A 103 6.39 -4.60 1.26
CA ARG A 103 7.25 -4.19 2.37
C ARG A 103 7.65 -2.74 2.17
N TYR A 104 7.29 -1.87 3.10
CA TYR A 104 7.89 -0.55 3.16
C TYR A 104 9.26 -0.63 3.83
N CYS A 105 10.27 -0.02 3.23
CA CYS A 105 11.51 0.35 3.90
C CYS A 105 12.26 1.42 3.09
N ASN A 106 12.92 2.34 3.79
CA ASN A 106 13.79 3.36 3.19
C ASN A 106 13.13 4.17 2.04
N GLY A 107 11.87 4.60 2.19
CA GLY A 107 11.17 5.40 1.18
C GLY A 107 10.58 4.61 0.00
N HIS A 108 10.63 3.28 0.06
CA HIS A 108 10.20 2.40 -1.02
C HIS A 108 9.23 1.33 -0.52
N TYR A 109 8.29 0.94 -1.38
CA TYR A 109 7.41 -0.20 -1.23
C TYR A 109 7.86 -1.30 -2.19
N TYR A 110 8.36 -2.41 -1.65
CA TYR A 110 8.79 -3.58 -2.42
C TYR A 110 7.67 -4.60 -2.51
N THR A 111 7.43 -5.16 -3.70
CA THR A 111 6.52 -6.31 -3.83
C THR A 111 7.11 -7.53 -3.15
N VAL A 112 6.51 -8.00 -2.05
CA VAL A 112 6.97 -9.21 -1.37
C VAL A 112 6.53 -10.41 -2.19
N ARG A 113 7.49 -10.97 -2.93
CA ARG A 113 7.37 -12.24 -3.63
C ARG A 113 8.51 -13.13 -3.18
N TYR A 114 8.20 -14.36 -2.79
CA TYR A 114 9.21 -15.40 -2.70
C TYR A 114 9.51 -15.85 -4.13
N GLY A 115 10.74 -15.61 -4.60
CA GLY A 115 11.21 -16.07 -5.90
C GLY A 115 12.52 -16.81 -5.72
N THR A 116 12.54 -18.07 -6.14
CA THR A 116 13.75 -18.90 -6.34
C THR A 116 14.52 -18.45 -7.56
#